data_AF-A0A356BD38-F1
#
_entry.id   AF-A0A356BD38-F1
#
_cell.length_a   1.000
_cell.length_b   1.000
_cell.length_c   1.000
_cell.angle_alpha   90.00
_cell.angle_beta   90.00
_cell.angle_gamma   90.00
#
_symmetry.space_group_name_H-M   'P 1'
#
loop_
_entity.id
_entity.type
_entity.pdbx_description
1 polymer ?
#
loop_
_entity_poly.entity_id
_entity_poly.type
_entity_poly.pdbx_seq_one_letter_code
_entity_poly.pdbx_strand_id
1 'polypeptide(L)'
;WLDERYEQPGFDPQQPQSWQPSMAALKAAGLNIIAPPLWVLMREQDGTIVPTEYAKAARAAGLDIIAWSLERSAPLAKGADWYYQSLPLLARDDGAILQVLHVLAQDVGVIGVFSDWPGTTTFYANCLLAPE
;
A
#
# COMPACT_ATOMS: atom_id res chain seq x y z
N TRP A 1 6.50 7.68 10.27
CA TRP A 1 5.84 7.02 11.41
C TRP A 1 5.16 5.76 10.89
N LEU A 2 5.39 4.60 11.53
CA LEU A 2 4.70 3.36 11.18
C LEU A 2 3.25 3.47 11.65
N ASP A 3 2.33 3.58 10.70
CA ASP A 3 0.94 3.91 10.99
C ASP A 3 0.13 2.64 11.23
N GLU A 4 0.02 2.29 12.51
CA GLU A 4 -0.68 1.11 13.00
C GLU A 4 -2.13 1.41 13.42
N ARG A 5 -2.69 2.57 13.02
CA ARG A 5 -4.09 2.91 13.36
C ARG A 5 -5.10 1.89 12.85
N TYR A 6 -4.72 1.09 11.86
CA TYR A 6 -5.53 -0.02 11.34
C TYR A 6 -5.84 -1.11 12.38
N GLU A 7 -5.09 -1.17 13.48
CA GLU A 7 -5.33 -2.10 14.58
C GLU A 7 -6.44 -1.64 15.52
N GLN A 8 -6.85 -0.37 15.43
CA GLN A 8 -7.89 0.18 16.28
C GLN A 8 -9.27 -0.39 15.90
N PRO A 9 -10.11 -0.77 16.88
CA PRO A 9 -11.47 -1.22 16.61
C PRO A 9 -12.27 -0.19 15.80
N GLY A 10 -12.87 -0.63 14.70
CA GLY A 10 -13.70 0.21 13.83
C GLY A 10 -12.92 1.07 12.84
N PHE A 11 -11.61 0.87 12.68
CA PHE A 11 -10.84 1.50 11.62
C PHE A 11 -11.34 1.09 10.24
N ASP A 12 -11.58 2.07 9.38
CA ASP A 12 -11.98 1.87 7.98
C ASP A 12 -11.28 2.92 7.09
N PRO A 13 -10.43 2.52 6.13
CA PRO A 13 -9.76 3.43 5.20
C PRO A 13 -10.69 4.31 4.34
N GLN A 14 -11.99 4.05 4.33
CA GLN A 14 -13.00 4.86 3.63
C GLN A 14 -13.73 5.86 4.54
N GLN A 15 -13.51 5.80 5.86
CA GLN A 15 -14.27 6.59 6.84
C GLN A 15 -13.33 7.48 7.66
N PRO A 16 -13.14 8.76 7.30
CA PRO A 16 -12.20 9.67 7.97
C PRO A 16 -12.35 9.77 9.50
N GLN A 17 -13.58 9.66 10.00
CA GLN A 17 -13.94 9.69 11.41
C GLN A 17 -13.43 8.48 12.20
N SER A 18 -13.03 7.39 11.53
CA SER A 18 -12.44 6.22 12.17
C SER A 18 -10.93 6.37 12.43
N TRP A 19 -10.28 7.40 11.87
CA TRP A 19 -8.84 7.61 12.03
C TRP A 19 -8.58 8.63 13.13
N GLN A 20 -8.12 8.17 14.28
CA GLN A 20 -7.69 9.05 15.37
C GLN A 20 -6.21 8.83 15.69
N PRO A 21 -5.39 9.90 15.70
CA PRO A 21 -5.73 11.30 15.36
C PRO A 21 -5.94 11.49 13.83
N SER A 22 -6.54 12.61 13.41
CA SER A 22 -6.77 12.91 11.99
C SER A 22 -5.48 13.22 11.22
N MET A 23 -5.51 13.17 9.88
CA MET A 23 -4.34 13.48 9.05
C MET A 23 -3.81 14.90 9.28
N ALA A 24 -4.71 15.88 9.40
CA ALA A 24 -4.34 17.26 9.72
C ALA A 24 -3.71 17.38 11.11
N ALA A 25 -4.22 16.64 12.10
CA ALA A 25 -3.64 16.61 13.44
C ALA A 25 -2.24 15.98 13.44
N LEU A 26 -2.01 14.91 12.67
CA LEU A 26 -0.68 14.31 12.48
C LEU A 26 0.29 15.33 11.87
N LYS A 27 -0.11 16.03 10.80
CA LYS A 27 0.73 17.06 10.17
C LYS A 27 1.04 18.21 11.14
N ALA A 28 0.04 18.69 11.87
CA ALA A 28 0.19 19.74 12.87
C ALA A 28 1.10 19.34 14.04
N ALA A 29 1.14 18.04 14.37
CA ALA A 29 2.07 17.47 15.34
C ALA A 29 3.52 17.32 14.80
N GLY A 30 3.79 17.77 13.58
CA GLY A 30 5.12 17.75 12.97
C GLY A 30 5.46 16.48 12.20
N LEU A 31 4.51 15.56 12.00
CA LEU A 31 4.74 14.40 11.14
C LEU A 31 4.77 14.82 9.68
N ASN A 32 5.76 14.33 8.95
CA ASN A 32 5.90 14.57 7.52
C ASN A 32 5.68 13.31 6.68
N ILE A 33 6.00 12.13 7.22
CA ILE A 33 5.89 10.84 6.52
C ILE A 33 5.08 9.87 7.38
N ILE A 34 4.06 9.27 6.78
CA ILE A 34 3.32 8.13 7.35
C ILE A 34 3.60 6.85 6.55
N ALA A 35 3.56 5.71 7.24
CA ALA A 35 3.81 4.42 6.63
C ALA A 35 2.73 3.41 7.02
N PRO A 36 1.59 3.39 6.29
CA PRO A 36 0.54 2.40 6.48
C PRO A 36 0.75 1.15 5.60
N PRO A 37 0.03 0.06 5.89
CA PRO A 37 0.09 -1.13 5.06
C PRO A 37 -0.63 -0.96 3.70
N LEU A 38 -0.30 -1.79 2.70
CA LEU A 38 -0.80 -1.69 1.32
C LEU A 38 -2.33 -1.58 1.23
N TRP A 39 -3.04 -2.45 1.94
CA TRP A 39 -4.49 -2.54 1.87
C TRP A 39 -5.21 -1.29 2.41
N VAL A 40 -4.53 -0.46 3.22
CA VAL A 40 -5.07 0.81 3.71
C VAL A 40 -5.03 1.88 2.62
N LEU A 41 -4.14 1.76 1.63
CA LEU A 41 -3.94 2.76 0.60
C LEU A 41 -4.76 2.54 -0.67
N MET A 42 -5.23 1.31 -0.92
CA MET A 42 -5.90 0.93 -2.16
C MET A 42 -7.17 0.12 -1.90
N ARG A 43 -8.13 0.19 -2.82
CA ARG A 43 -9.35 -0.61 -2.84
C ARG A 43 -9.76 -0.94 -4.25
N GLU A 44 -10.64 -1.92 -4.38
CA GLU A 44 -11.34 -2.18 -5.64
C GLU A 44 -12.51 -1.22 -5.83
N GLN A 45 -12.61 -0.67 -7.03
CA GLN A 45 -13.76 0.07 -7.49
C GLN A 45 -13.99 -0.23 -8.97
N ASP A 46 -15.18 -0.71 -9.30
CA ASP A 46 -15.63 -0.91 -10.69
C ASP A 46 -14.65 -1.72 -11.55
N GLY A 47 -14.04 -2.76 -10.95
CA GLY A 47 -13.08 -3.64 -11.63
C GLY A 47 -11.66 -3.05 -11.78
N THR A 48 -11.38 -1.95 -11.10
CA THR A 48 -10.05 -1.30 -11.08
C THR A 48 -9.53 -1.12 -9.67
N ILE A 49 -8.21 -0.98 -9.53
CA ILE A 49 -7.54 -0.65 -8.28
C ILE A 49 -7.45 0.87 -8.18
N VAL A 50 -7.97 1.46 -7.10
CA VAL A 50 -7.97 2.92 -6.90
C VAL A 50 -7.51 3.30 -5.47
N PRO A 51 -7.03 4.53 -5.26
CA PRO A 51 -6.68 5.01 -3.91
C PRO A 51 -7.88 5.05 -2.96
N THR A 52 -7.64 4.75 -1.69
CA THR A 52 -8.62 4.93 -0.61
C THR A 52 -8.81 6.39 -0.23
N GLU A 53 -9.87 6.70 0.50
CA GLU A 53 -10.04 8.04 1.09
C GLU A 53 -8.93 8.36 2.09
N TYR A 54 -8.40 7.36 2.80
CA TYR A 54 -7.22 7.50 3.65
C TYR A 54 -6.01 8.01 2.85
N ALA A 55 -5.69 7.39 1.71
CA ALA A 55 -4.55 7.79 0.87
C ALA A 55 -4.72 9.24 0.35
N LYS A 56 -5.93 9.57 -0.12
CA LYS A 56 -6.25 10.93 -0.59
C LYS A 56 -6.15 11.96 0.54
N ALA A 57 -6.67 11.64 1.71
CA ALA A 57 -6.65 12.54 2.87
C ALA A 57 -5.23 12.77 3.42
N ALA A 58 -4.38 11.74 3.44
CA ALA A 58 -2.99 11.89 3.85
C ALA A 58 -2.23 12.85 2.91
N ARG A 59 -2.37 12.66 1.59
CA ARG A 59 -1.78 13.56 0.59
C ARG A 59 -2.31 14.97 0.71
N ALA A 60 -3.64 15.14 0.86
CA ALA A 60 -4.27 16.44 1.02
C ALA A 60 -3.81 17.19 2.29
N ALA A 61 -3.47 16.46 3.36
CA ALA A 61 -2.89 17.02 4.58
C ALA A 61 -1.39 17.35 4.45
N GLY A 62 -0.75 17.08 3.31
CA GLY A 62 0.68 17.31 3.10
C GLY A 62 1.57 16.29 3.83
N LEU A 63 1.07 15.06 4.02
CA LEU A 63 1.86 13.93 4.48
C LEU A 63 2.37 13.16 3.27
N ASP A 64 3.68 12.90 3.25
CA ASP A 64 4.29 11.94 2.37
C ASP A 64 3.97 10.52 2.85
N ILE A 65 3.95 9.56 1.91
CA ILE A 65 3.54 8.18 2.17
C ILE A 65 4.65 7.23 1.76
N ILE A 66 5.00 6.30 2.64
CA ILE A 66 5.81 5.11 2.33
C ILE A 66 4.97 3.88 2.58
N ALA A 67 4.64 3.11 1.55
CA ALA A 67 3.79 1.94 1.70
C ALA A 67 4.59 0.70 2.14
N TRP A 68 3.97 -0.20 2.90
CA TRP A 68 4.54 -1.53 3.20
C TRP A 68 3.45 -2.62 3.20
N SER A 69 3.72 -3.87 2.91
CA SER A 69 4.86 -4.35 2.19
C SER A 69 4.45 -5.11 0.94
N LEU A 70 5.21 -4.86 -0.13
CA LEU A 70 5.09 -5.58 -1.40
C LEU A 70 5.85 -6.91 -1.29
N GLU A 71 5.44 -7.90 -2.08
CA GLU A 71 6.13 -9.20 -2.22
C GLU A 71 6.34 -9.97 -0.88
N ARG A 72 5.50 -9.72 0.12
CA ARG A 72 5.46 -10.51 1.36
C ARG A 72 4.59 -11.76 1.25
N SER A 73 3.51 -11.64 0.50
CA SER A 73 2.52 -12.70 0.32
C SER A 73 3.09 -13.88 -0.47
N ALA A 74 2.53 -15.07 -0.27
CA ALA A 74 2.70 -16.15 -1.23
C ALA A 74 2.17 -15.73 -2.62
N PRO A 75 2.53 -16.43 -3.71
CA PRO A 75 2.00 -16.10 -5.04
C PRO A 75 0.48 -15.94 -5.01
N LEU A 76 -0.04 -14.85 -5.58
CA LEU A 76 -1.46 -14.47 -5.46
C LEU A 76 -2.41 -15.49 -6.09
N ALA A 77 -1.90 -16.32 -7.01
CA ALA A 77 -2.59 -17.49 -7.55
C ALA A 77 -2.98 -18.53 -6.47
N LYS A 78 -2.35 -18.50 -5.29
CA LYS A 78 -2.69 -19.33 -4.12
C LYS A 78 -3.70 -18.65 -3.18
N GLY A 79 -4.08 -17.42 -3.46
CA GLY A 79 -5.03 -16.62 -2.70
C GLY A 79 -4.43 -15.32 -2.15
N ALA A 80 -5.23 -14.26 -2.16
CA ALA A 80 -4.91 -13.00 -1.50
C ALA A 80 -4.91 -13.17 0.03
N ASP A 81 -3.86 -12.67 0.67
CA ASP A 81 -3.75 -12.63 2.13
C ASP A 81 -4.04 -11.22 2.67
N TRP A 82 -3.62 -10.96 3.91
CA TRP A 82 -3.85 -9.69 4.60
C TRP A 82 -3.34 -8.46 3.84
N TYR A 83 -2.25 -8.55 3.07
CA TYR A 83 -1.68 -7.41 2.34
C TYR A 83 -2.53 -6.98 1.15
N TYR A 84 -3.31 -7.91 0.59
CA TYR A 84 -4.16 -7.71 -0.57
C TYR A 84 -5.65 -7.84 -0.22
N GLN A 85 -6.01 -7.79 1.07
CA GLN A 85 -7.38 -8.00 1.53
C GLN A 85 -8.39 -6.97 0.99
N SER A 86 -7.93 -5.78 0.63
CA SER A 86 -8.76 -4.75 0.00
C SER A 86 -8.98 -4.96 -1.50
N LEU A 87 -8.35 -6.01 -2.06
CA LEU A 87 -8.38 -6.43 -3.47
C LEU A 87 -8.88 -7.87 -3.66
N PRO A 88 -10.05 -8.25 -3.10
CA PRO A 88 -10.52 -9.63 -3.07
C PRO A 88 -10.82 -10.25 -4.45
N LEU A 89 -11.08 -9.46 -5.48
CA LEU A 89 -11.42 -9.93 -6.83
C LEU A 89 -10.28 -9.78 -7.83
N LEU A 90 -9.43 -8.76 -7.67
CA LEU A 90 -8.37 -8.37 -8.60
C LEU A 90 -6.99 -8.96 -8.21
N ALA A 91 -6.73 -9.25 -6.94
CA ALA A 91 -5.48 -9.90 -6.51
C ALA A 91 -5.53 -11.43 -6.72
N ARG A 92 -5.54 -11.87 -7.97
CA ARG A 92 -5.67 -13.30 -8.36
C ARG A 92 -4.39 -13.91 -8.92
N ASP A 93 -3.47 -13.10 -9.39
CA ASP A 93 -2.16 -13.51 -9.90
C ASP A 93 -1.14 -12.42 -9.63
N ASP A 94 0.14 -12.74 -9.81
CA ASP A 94 1.24 -11.82 -9.48
C ASP A 94 1.31 -10.61 -10.44
N GLY A 95 0.54 -10.62 -11.55
CA GLY A 95 0.35 -9.43 -12.39
C GLY A 95 -0.37 -8.30 -11.64
N ALA A 96 -1.22 -8.63 -10.66
CA ALA A 96 -1.85 -7.63 -9.79
C ALA A 96 -0.82 -6.85 -8.95
N ILE A 97 0.35 -7.42 -8.66
CA ILE A 97 1.42 -6.73 -7.91
C ILE A 97 1.93 -5.51 -8.69
N LEU A 98 2.07 -5.63 -10.01
CA LEU A 98 2.46 -4.51 -10.88
C LEU A 98 1.38 -3.43 -10.96
N GLN A 99 0.10 -3.83 -10.98
CA GLN A 99 -1.02 -2.88 -10.95
C GLN A 99 -1.08 -2.13 -9.62
N VAL A 100 -0.91 -2.84 -8.50
CA VAL A 100 -0.76 -2.26 -7.17
C VAL A 100 0.40 -1.26 -7.13
N LEU A 101 1.58 -1.67 -7.61
CA LEU A 101 2.75 -0.79 -7.65
C LEU A 101 2.50 0.46 -8.50
N HIS A 102 1.81 0.32 -9.64
CA HIS A 102 1.41 1.44 -10.48
C HIS A 102 0.51 2.43 -9.74
N VAL A 103 -0.56 1.94 -9.10
CA VAL A 103 -1.48 2.79 -8.32
C VAL A 103 -0.77 3.44 -7.15
N LEU A 104 0.11 2.74 -6.44
CA LEU A 104 0.93 3.33 -5.37
C LEU A 104 1.79 4.49 -5.88
N ALA A 105 2.47 4.30 -7.02
CA ALA A 105 3.39 5.30 -7.56
C ALA A 105 2.67 6.49 -8.20
N GLN A 106 1.63 6.24 -9.00
CA GLN A 106 0.96 7.28 -9.81
C GLN A 106 -0.22 7.91 -9.06
N ASP A 107 -1.11 7.07 -8.52
CA ASP A 107 -2.41 7.55 -8.01
C ASP A 107 -2.38 7.84 -6.51
N VAL A 108 -1.59 7.11 -5.73
CA VAL A 108 -1.33 7.38 -4.30
C VAL A 108 -0.14 8.32 -4.13
N GLY A 109 0.85 8.28 -5.02
CA GLY A 109 2.00 9.19 -5.02
C GLY A 109 2.94 8.93 -3.85
N VAL A 110 3.16 7.65 -3.53
CA VAL A 110 4.11 7.28 -2.47
C VAL A 110 5.53 7.71 -2.85
N ILE A 111 6.31 8.15 -1.86
CA ILE A 111 7.74 8.47 -2.04
C ILE A 111 8.63 7.23 -1.90
N GLY A 112 8.05 6.10 -1.50
CA GLY A 112 8.74 4.81 -1.38
C GLY A 112 7.76 3.65 -1.14
N VAL A 113 8.19 2.45 -1.51
CA VAL A 113 7.48 1.19 -1.24
C VAL A 113 8.49 0.22 -0.63
N PHE A 114 8.16 -0.32 0.55
CA PHE A 114 8.93 -1.39 1.15
C PHE A 114 8.52 -2.74 0.55
N SER A 115 9.50 -3.58 0.20
CA SER A 115 9.28 -4.95 -0.26
C SER A 115 10.04 -5.91 0.65
N ASP A 116 9.36 -6.92 1.21
CA ASP A 116 9.99 -7.92 2.08
C ASP A 116 10.92 -8.83 1.27
N TRP A 117 10.52 -9.17 0.04
CA TRP A 117 11.28 -10.00 -0.88
C TRP A 117 11.27 -9.34 -2.24
N PRO A 118 12.25 -8.48 -2.56
CA PRO A 118 12.34 -7.89 -3.88
C PRO A 118 12.67 -8.99 -4.91
N GLY A 119 11.63 -9.71 -5.33
CA GLY A 119 11.67 -10.68 -6.41
C GLY A 119 12.20 -10.01 -7.65
N THR A 120 11.87 -8.73 -7.86
CA THR A 120 12.42 -7.91 -8.95
C THR A 120 13.95 -7.76 -8.90
N THR A 121 14.59 -7.51 -7.74
CA THR A 121 16.07 -7.48 -7.67
C THR A 121 16.66 -8.88 -7.78
N THR A 122 15.96 -9.89 -7.26
CA THR A 122 16.37 -11.30 -7.35
C THR A 122 16.29 -11.83 -8.78
N PHE A 123 15.24 -11.51 -9.53
CA PHE A 123 15.06 -11.83 -10.94
C PHE A 123 16.04 -11.04 -11.81
N TYR A 124 16.27 -9.75 -11.54
CA TYR A 124 17.32 -8.99 -12.20
C TYR A 124 18.71 -9.61 -11.97
N ALA A 125 19.05 -9.98 -10.73
CA ALA A 125 20.31 -10.62 -10.41
C ALA A 125 20.47 -12.00 -11.08
N ASN A 126 19.41 -12.81 -11.14
CA ASN A 126 19.47 -14.14 -11.76
C ASN A 126 19.36 -14.10 -13.29
N CYS A 127 18.73 -13.09 -13.90
CA CYS A 127 18.56 -13.01 -15.35
C CYS A 127 19.62 -12.14 -16.05
N LEU A 128 20.23 -11.16 -15.37
CA LEU A 128 21.20 -10.22 -15.98
C LEU A 128 22.59 -10.25 -15.32
N LEU A 129 22.73 -10.85 -14.12
CA LEU A 129 24.01 -10.92 -13.40
C LEU A 129 24.48 -12.36 -13.11
N ALA A 130 23.78 -13.38 -13.61
CA ALA A 130 24.29 -14.75 -13.56
C ALA A 130 25.59 -14.84 -14.39
N PRO A 131 26.71 -15.34 -13.83
CA PRO A 131 27.93 -15.52 -14.61
C PRO A 131 27.72 -16.63 -15.65
N GLU A 132 28.33 -16.46 -16.83
CA GLU A 132 28.50 -17.53 -17.83
C GLU A 132 29.24 -18.74 -17.25
#